data_AF-A0A3D5FJU7-F1
#
_entry.id   AF-A0A3D5FJU7-F1
#
_cell.length_a   1.000
_cell.length_b   1.000
_cell.length_c   1.000
_cell.angle_alpha   90.00
_cell.angle_beta   90.00
_cell.angle_gamma   90.00
#
_symmetry.space_group_name_H-M   'P 1'
#
loop_
_entity.id
_entity.type
_entity.pdbx_description
1 polymer ?
#
loop_
_entity_poly.entity_id
_entity_poly.type
_entity_poly.pdbx_seq_one_letter_code
_entity_poly.pdbx_strand_id
1 'polypeptide(L)'
;MVTTHADEVKACYGTLTASTSQVLLQTLIDLRLAGVTPSQLRTAGKGQEPLSILLDAYEQRLMVMGGWDDAQILDRAAQTATASPPKTDQQYFILDETEMTVRDEAFLRALAGESIQRIGRMDYGIDVPTRWAHHQLSQHSIPGHDASHRVAPEAPAPMPRSALIQGDLFLDALLDQRQPSPRLHQTTEVEVEIEPAGRLLTTGLQEQGADRLRLWQATGHESEVRAVLRDVLDHGLVFDDVEIAFPTTHDTYLPLLYDAVSRLDLPVDFTCGVPITLTRAGRCLRAFLDWISEGLDGHVLIAALRAGDIAWTPEQVTVAEVTSWLHQGRVDRGRDTLSQSLRRVAATRSGKAEDLHDRLKMAEEHLQMLVDFVPAETEITLSELACCARQFLQAMAPVNQTETEEETDPHGAVQMLCRRLSDIGSVTTTQEAPQARQSQCLAERLLSLRIDAREPCP
;
A
#
# COMPACT_ATOMS: atom_id res chain seq x y z
N MET A 1 -6.98 37.16 4.25
CA MET A 1 -6.11 36.72 3.12
C MET A 1 -6.09 35.20 2.94
N VAL A 2 -6.38 34.38 3.96
CA VAL A 2 -6.51 32.91 3.81
C VAL A 2 -7.79 32.50 3.05
N THR A 3 -8.87 33.30 3.15
CA THR A 3 -10.17 32.99 2.54
C THR A 3 -10.20 33.13 1.02
N THR A 4 -9.43 34.06 0.44
CA THR A 4 -9.39 34.32 -1.01
C THR A 4 -8.75 33.18 -1.81
N HIS A 5 -7.77 32.48 -1.23
CA HIS A 5 -7.06 31.41 -1.92
C HIS A 5 -7.77 30.05 -1.86
N ALA A 6 -8.61 29.83 -0.84
CA ALA A 6 -9.42 28.62 -0.74
C ALA A 6 -10.46 28.53 -1.88
N ASP A 7 -11.05 29.65 -2.28
CA ASP A 7 -12.00 29.72 -3.38
C ASP A 7 -11.33 29.46 -4.74
N GLU A 8 -10.08 29.90 -4.94
CA GLU A 8 -9.30 29.64 -6.15
C GLU A 8 -8.92 28.16 -6.29
N VAL A 9 -8.48 27.52 -5.20
CA VAL A 9 -8.19 26.08 -5.16
C VAL A 9 -9.46 25.27 -5.43
N LYS A 10 -10.57 25.65 -4.79
CA LYS A 10 -11.87 24.99 -4.97
C LYS A 10 -12.43 25.18 -6.40
N ALA A 11 -12.19 26.34 -7.01
CA ALA A 11 -12.57 26.58 -8.40
C ALA A 11 -11.76 25.73 -9.39
N CYS A 12 -10.50 25.43 -9.09
CA CYS A 12 -9.61 24.66 -9.96
C CYS A 12 -9.79 23.13 -9.82
N TYR A 13 -9.85 22.62 -8.59
CA TYR A 13 -9.88 21.18 -8.32
C TYR A 13 -11.27 20.64 -7.92
N GLY A 14 -12.26 21.53 -7.81
CA GLY A 14 -13.61 21.16 -7.41
C GLY A 14 -13.69 20.67 -5.96
N THR A 15 -14.62 19.75 -5.72
CA THR A 15 -14.76 19.12 -4.39
C THR A 15 -13.64 18.11 -4.20
N LEU A 16 -12.75 18.37 -3.25
CA LEU A 16 -11.66 17.47 -2.92
C LEU A 16 -12.22 16.17 -2.31
N THR A 17 -12.24 15.11 -3.12
CA THR A 17 -12.46 13.73 -2.65
C THR A 17 -11.17 13.19 -2.03
N ALA A 18 -11.24 12.04 -1.36
CA ALA A 18 -10.06 11.36 -0.83
C ALA A 18 -9.02 11.06 -1.92
N SER A 19 -9.46 10.51 -3.05
CA SER A 19 -8.60 10.21 -4.20
C SER A 19 -7.90 11.45 -4.77
N THR A 20 -8.64 12.54 -4.99
CA THR A 20 -8.06 13.80 -5.48
C THR A 20 -7.08 14.39 -4.46
N SER A 21 -7.39 14.30 -3.17
CA SER A 21 -6.51 14.78 -2.10
C SER A 21 -5.19 14.00 -2.06
N GLN A 22 -5.23 12.69 -2.25
CA GLN A 22 -4.05 11.84 -2.28
C GLN A 22 -3.16 12.12 -3.51
N VAL A 23 -3.78 12.27 -4.69
CA VAL A 23 -3.06 12.65 -5.92
C VAL A 23 -2.41 14.02 -5.79
N LEU A 24 -3.11 14.99 -5.21
CA LEU A 24 -2.56 16.32 -4.94
C LEU A 24 -1.41 16.24 -3.95
N LEU A 25 -1.55 15.50 -2.84
CA LEU A 25 -0.47 15.32 -1.87
C LEU A 25 0.77 14.70 -2.52
N GLN A 26 0.60 13.64 -3.32
CA GLN A 26 1.71 13.02 -4.05
C GLN A 26 2.37 14.02 -5.00
N THR A 27 1.57 14.82 -5.72
CA THR A 27 2.08 15.88 -6.60
C THR A 27 2.92 16.89 -5.82
N LEU A 28 2.47 17.32 -4.63
CA LEU A 28 3.22 18.24 -3.78
C LEU A 28 4.54 17.62 -3.30
N ILE A 29 4.52 16.35 -2.90
CA ILE A 29 5.72 15.59 -2.51
C ILE A 29 6.69 15.49 -3.70
N ASP A 30 6.21 15.14 -4.89
CA ASP A 30 7.04 14.98 -6.09
C ASP A 30 7.70 16.30 -6.50
N LEU A 31 6.94 17.40 -6.48
CA LEU A 31 7.47 18.75 -6.71
C LEU A 31 8.56 19.09 -5.69
N ARG A 32 8.31 18.75 -4.42
CA ARG A 32 9.28 18.93 -3.34
C ARG A 32 10.43 17.94 -3.40
N LEU A 33 10.38 16.80 -4.05
CA LEU A 33 11.58 16.00 -4.27
C LEU A 33 12.36 16.51 -5.50
N ALA A 34 11.65 17.05 -6.48
CA ALA A 34 12.21 17.58 -7.72
C ALA A 34 12.88 18.96 -7.62
N GLY A 35 12.99 19.56 -6.43
CA GLY A 35 13.61 20.88 -6.28
C GLY A 35 12.66 22.06 -6.51
N VAL A 36 11.38 21.83 -6.81
CA VAL A 36 10.46 22.88 -7.26
C VAL A 36 9.93 23.69 -6.08
N THR A 37 10.09 25.01 -6.15
CA THR A 37 9.60 25.94 -5.12
C THR A 37 8.27 26.59 -5.52
N PRO A 38 7.48 27.10 -4.54
CA PRO A 38 6.27 27.86 -4.85
C PRO A 38 6.51 29.05 -5.78
N SER A 39 7.67 29.73 -5.66
CA SER A 39 8.02 30.86 -6.51
C SER A 39 8.28 30.45 -7.96
N GLN A 40 8.90 29.29 -8.20
CA GLN A 40 9.10 28.77 -9.55
C GLN A 40 7.77 28.41 -10.22
N LEU A 41 6.83 27.82 -9.50
CA LEU A 41 5.49 27.50 -10.04
C LEU A 41 4.71 28.75 -10.44
N ARG A 42 4.75 29.81 -9.63
CA ARG A 42 4.11 31.10 -9.97
C ARG A 42 4.66 31.69 -11.28
N THR A 43 5.93 31.44 -11.58
CA THR A 43 6.57 31.91 -12.81
C THR A 43 6.41 30.98 -14.01
N ALA A 44 5.98 29.72 -13.82
CA ALA A 44 5.98 28.67 -14.84
C ALA A 44 4.82 28.76 -15.87
N GLY A 45 3.78 29.54 -15.59
CA GLY A 45 2.70 29.82 -16.56
C GLY A 45 1.30 29.93 -15.96
N LYS A 46 0.32 30.32 -16.80
CA LYS A 46 -1.09 30.41 -16.40
C LYS A 46 -1.63 29.01 -16.05
N GLY A 47 -2.25 28.88 -14.87
CA GLY A 47 -2.87 27.63 -14.40
C GLY A 47 -2.11 26.91 -13.28
N GLN A 48 -0.88 27.32 -12.96
CA GLN A 48 -0.09 26.74 -11.86
C GLN A 48 -0.27 27.47 -10.52
N GLU A 49 -0.98 28.59 -10.51
CA GLU A 49 -1.23 29.39 -9.30
C GLU A 49 -1.87 28.56 -8.16
N PRO A 50 -2.93 27.77 -8.40
CA PRO A 50 -3.54 26.96 -7.35
C PRO A 50 -2.58 25.93 -6.74
N LEU A 51 -1.73 25.32 -7.58
CA LEU A 51 -0.72 24.37 -7.12
C LEU A 51 0.38 25.05 -6.31
N SER A 52 0.78 26.27 -6.69
CA SER A 52 1.74 27.08 -5.93
C SER A 52 1.21 27.48 -4.56
N ILE A 53 -0.09 27.80 -4.46
CA ILE A 53 -0.78 28.11 -3.20
C ILE A 53 -0.81 26.88 -2.31
N LEU A 54 -1.19 25.72 -2.87
CA LEU A 54 -1.22 24.45 -2.14
C LEU A 54 0.17 24.05 -1.62
N LEU A 55 1.21 24.23 -2.45
CA LEU A 55 2.58 23.92 -2.07
C LEU A 55 3.07 24.83 -0.94
N ASP A 56 2.82 26.14 -1.03
CA ASP A 56 3.16 27.11 0.01
C ASP A 56 2.43 26.81 1.34
N ALA A 57 1.13 26.48 1.26
CA ALA A 57 0.35 26.09 2.43
C ALA A 57 0.84 24.78 3.06
N TYR A 58 1.24 23.81 2.24
CA TYR A 58 1.82 22.55 2.71
C TYR A 58 3.14 22.79 3.45
N GLU A 59 4.03 23.62 2.91
CA GLU A 59 5.30 23.98 3.55
C GLU A 59 5.11 24.69 4.88
N GLN A 60 4.19 25.67 4.93
CA GLN A 60 3.84 26.34 6.18
C GLN A 60 3.27 25.37 7.20
N ARG A 61 2.45 24.40 6.76
CA ARG A 61 1.86 23.40 7.65
C ARG A 61 2.92 22.49 8.24
N LEU A 62 3.88 22.00 7.45
CA LEU A 62 5.02 21.23 7.94
C LEU A 62 5.81 22.01 9.00
N MET A 63 6.09 23.29 8.72
CA MET A 63 6.81 24.17 9.65
C MET A 63 6.08 24.34 10.99
N VAL A 64 4.76 24.60 10.95
CA VAL A 64 3.94 24.78 12.16
C VAL A 64 3.86 23.50 12.99
N MET A 65 3.79 22.33 12.33
CA MET A 65 3.74 21.03 13.02
C MET A 65 5.14 20.58 13.50
N GLY A 66 6.21 21.26 13.09
CA GLY A 66 7.58 20.79 13.33
C GLY A 66 7.91 19.47 12.64
N GLY A 67 7.13 19.08 11.63
CA GLY A 67 7.30 17.83 10.89
C GLY A 67 8.26 18.00 9.72
N TRP A 68 8.97 16.93 9.36
CA TRP A 68 9.81 16.88 8.17
C TRP A 68 9.26 15.84 7.19
N ASP A 69 9.23 16.21 5.92
CA ASP A 69 9.03 15.30 4.80
C ASP A 69 10.38 14.86 4.21
N ASP A 70 10.37 13.89 3.30
CA ASP A 70 11.59 13.33 2.70
C ASP A 70 12.45 14.41 2.03
N ALA A 71 11.81 15.36 1.36
CA ALA A 71 12.49 16.51 0.76
C ALA A 71 13.28 17.33 1.79
N GLN A 72 12.67 17.66 2.93
CA GLN A 72 13.33 18.42 3.98
C GLN A 72 14.39 17.60 4.72
N ILE A 73 14.21 16.28 4.83
CA ILE A 73 15.22 15.36 5.37
C ILE A 73 16.45 15.36 4.46
N LEU A 74 16.28 15.21 3.14
CA LEU A 74 17.36 15.23 2.15
C LEU A 74 18.09 16.58 2.13
N ASP A 75 17.36 17.70 2.15
CA ASP A 75 17.96 19.04 2.18
C ASP A 75 18.85 19.22 3.42
N ARG A 76 18.38 18.76 4.60
CA ARG A 76 19.17 18.81 5.84
C ARG A 76 20.35 17.85 5.83
N ALA A 77 20.17 16.64 5.28
CA ALA A 77 21.24 15.68 5.14
C ALA A 77 22.35 16.22 4.24
N ALA A 78 21.99 16.86 3.12
CA ALA A 78 22.94 17.51 2.21
C ALA A 78 23.68 18.68 2.89
N GLN A 79 22.97 19.53 3.64
CA GLN A 79 23.59 20.61 4.42
C GLN A 79 24.57 20.07 5.47
N THR A 80 24.19 19.00 6.17
CA THR A 80 25.01 18.36 7.19
C THR A 80 26.27 17.73 6.58
N ALA A 81 26.11 17.02 5.46
CA ALA A 81 27.22 16.43 4.71
C ALA A 81 28.19 17.51 4.20
N THR A 82 27.68 18.65 3.75
CA THR A 82 28.51 19.79 3.33
C THR A 82 29.27 20.41 4.51
N ALA A 83 28.61 20.55 5.67
CA ALA A 83 29.22 21.13 6.87
C ALA A 83 30.23 20.19 7.55
N SER A 84 30.10 18.88 7.35
CA SER A 84 30.97 17.85 7.90
C SER A 84 31.24 16.81 6.81
N PRO A 85 32.16 17.10 5.88
CA PRO A 85 32.46 16.19 4.77
C PRO A 85 32.89 14.83 5.33
N PRO A 86 32.44 13.73 4.73
CA PRO A 86 32.77 12.41 5.24
C PRO A 86 34.26 12.11 5.13
N LYS A 87 34.69 11.13 5.93
CA LYS A 87 36.09 10.72 5.98
C LYS A 87 36.50 10.12 4.64
N THR A 88 37.68 10.51 4.14
CA THR A 88 38.28 10.06 2.87
C THR A 88 38.47 8.55 2.74
N ASP A 89 38.34 7.78 3.82
CA ASP A 89 38.53 6.33 3.84
C ASP A 89 37.24 5.55 3.51
N GLN A 90 36.13 6.23 3.21
CA GLN A 90 34.86 5.59 2.89
C GLN A 90 34.65 5.50 1.37
N GLN A 91 34.18 4.34 0.90
CA GLN A 91 33.75 4.13 -0.47
C GLN A 91 32.22 4.15 -0.52
N TYR A 92 31.67 4.83 -1.52
CA TYR A 92 30.24 4.95 -1.71
C TYR A 92 29.82 4.19 -2.94
N PHE A 93 28.80 3.35 -2.80
CA PHE A 93 28.27 2.53 -3.87
C PHE A 93 26.79 2.84 -4.09
N ILE A 94 26.37 2.88 -5.35
CA ILE A 94 24.96 3.05 -5.73
C ILE A 94 24.58 2.06 -6.82
N LEU A 95 23.41 1.44 -6.71
CA LEU A 95 22.86 0.57 -7.75
C LEU A 95 22.38 1.43 -8.93
N ASP A 96 22.68 1.03 -10.15
CA ASP A 96 22.32 1.76 -11.37
C ASP A 96 20.80 2.01 -11.51
N GLU A 97 19.98 1.05 -11.07
CA GLU A 97 18.52 1.07 -11.11
C GLU A 97 17.90 1.92 -9.99
N THR A 98 18.72 2.53 -9.13
CA THR A 98 18.22 3.44 -8.08
C THR A 98 17.59 4.65 -8.74
N GLU A 99 16.27 4.85 -8.53
CA GLU A 99 15.60 6.09 -8.91
C GLU A 99 16.07 7.24 -8.03
N MET A 100 16.40 8.35 -8.67
CA MET A 100 16.98 9.53 -8.03
C MET A 100 16.21 10.79 -8.40
N THR A 101 15.84 11.53 -7.37
CA THR A 101 15.28 12.86 -7.46
C THR A 101 16.40 13.91 -7.43
N VAL A 102 16.06 15.17 -7.71
CA VAL A 102 17.04 16.27 -7.70
C VAL A 102 17.68 16.42 -6.32
N ARG A 103 16.92 16.17 -5.25
CA ARG A 103 17.41 16.24 -3.87
C ARG A 103 18.28 15.04 -3.48
N ASP A 104 17.99 13.85 -4.01
CA ASP A 104 18.86 12.67 -3.82
C ASP A 104 20.23 12.93 -4.44
N GLU A 105 20.25 13.46 -5.66
CA GLU A 105 21.50 13.82 -6.35
C GLU A 105 22.29 14.88 -5.57
N ALA A 106 21.61 15.92 -5.07
CA ALA A 106 22.25 16.96 -4.26
C ALA A 106 22.85 16.39 -2.97
N PHE A 107 22.14 15.50 -2.28
CA PHE A 107 22.63 14.82 -1.09
C PHE A 107 23.84 13.93 -1.40
N LEU A 108 23.77 13.08 -2.41
CA LEU A 108 24.87 12.18 -2.78
C LEU A 108 26.11 12.95 -3.22
N ARG A 109 25.96 14.04 -3.98
CA ARG A 109 27.08 14.92 -4.33
C ARG A 109 27.69 15.59 -3.11
N ALA A 110 26.88 16.04 -2.15
CA ALA A 110 27.37 16.64 -0.91
C ALA A 110 28.06 15.62 0.01
N LEU A 111 27.58 14.38 0.03
CA LEU A 111 28.14 13.28 0.80
C LEU A 111 29.44 12.79 0.16
N ALA A 112 29.38 12.25 -1.04
CA ALA A 112 30.47 11.47 -1.60
C ALA A 112 31.24 12.18 -2.72
N GLY A 113 30.69 13.24 -3.33
CA GLY A 113 31.32 13.92 -4.46
C GLY A 113 31.66 12.94 -5.58
N GLU A 114 32.93 12.94 -6.03
CA GLU A 114 33.43 12.06 -7.09
C GLU A 114 33.77 10.63 -6.61
N SER A 115 33.68 10.34 -5.30
CA SER A 115 34.02 9.03 -4.75
C SER A 115 32.91 7.98 -4.89
N ILE A 116 31.79 8.35 -5.53
CA ILE A 116 30.68 7.44 -5.82
C ILE A 116 31.11 6.45 -6.90
N GLN A 117 30.83 5.17 -6.66
CA GLN A 117 30.98 4.08 -7.61
C GLN A 117 29.62 3.46 -7.90
N ARG A 118 29.34 3.19 -9.17
CA ARG A 118 28.10 2.55 -9.59
C ARG A 118 28.23 1.04 -9.52
N ILE A 119 27.17 0.35 -9.15
CA ILE A 119 27.02 -1.10 -9.23
C ILE A 119 25.94 -1.35 -10.27
N GLY A 120 26.30 -1.98 -11.38
CA GLY A 120 25.37 -2.17 -12.49
C GLY A 120 26.07 -2.55 -13.78
N ARG A 121 25.49 -2.13 -14.90
CA ARG A 121 25.95 -2.48 -16.25
C ARG A 121 26.33 -1.23 -17.02
N MET A 122 27.28 -1.39 -17.93
CA MET A 122 27.61 -0.32 -18.89
C MET A 122 26.48 -0.09 -19.90
N ASP A 123 25.73 -1.14 -20.22
CA ASP A 123 24.64 -1.11 -21.17
C ASP A 123 23.53 -2.08 -20.74
N TYR A 124 22.29 -1.61 -20.75
CA TYR A 124 21.09 -2.40 -20.46
C TYR A 124 20.39 -2.89 -21.75
N GLY A 125 20.86 -2.47 -22.92
CA GLY A 125 20.26 -2.79 -24.22
C GLY A 125 18.91 -2.09 -24.47
N ILE A 126 18.53 -1.18 -23.58
CA ILE A 126 17.32 -0.35 -23.65
C ILE A 126 17.66 1.08 -23.21
N ASP A 127 16.86 2.04 -23.64
CA ASP A 127 16.92 3.40 -23.09
C ASP A 127 16.50 3.35 -21.62
N VAL A 128 17.46 3.57 -20.73
CA VAL A 128 17.17 3.60 -19.28
C VAL A 128 16.43 4.87 -18.90
N PRO A 129 15.56 4.83 -17.88
CA PRO A 129 14.91 6.01 -17.35
C PRO A 129 15.90 7.11 -16.96
N THR A 130 15.59 8.36 -17.29
CA THR A 130 16.45 9.53 -17.00
C THR A 130 16.63 9.81 -15.51
N ARG A 131 15.74 9.25 -14.68
CA ARG A 131 15.79 9.33 -13.22
C ARG A 131 16.69 8.28 -12.58
N TRP A 132 17.18 7.30 -13.32
CA TRP A 132 18.05 6.28 -12.75
C TRP A 132 19.46 6.80 -12.51
N ALA A 133 20.10 6.27 -11.47
CA ALA A 133 21.51 6.54 -11.16
C ALA A 133 22.42 6.24 -12.36
N HIS A 134 22.11 5.23 -13.17
CA HIS A 134 22.83 4.95 -14.42
C HIS A 134 22.94 6.20 -15.33
N HIS A 135 21.82 6.89 -15.55
CA HIS A 135 21.76 8.05 -16.42
C HIS A 135 22.38 9.28 -15.75
N GLN A 136 21.98 9.59 -14.51
CA GLN A 136 22.40 10.80 -13.78
C GLN A 136 23.87 10.78 -13.34
N LEU A 137 24.41 9.58 -13.08
CA LEU A 137 25.78 9.37 -12.61
C LEU A 137 26.65 8.67 -13.64
N SER A 138 26.31 8.75 -14.93
CA SER A 138 27.04 8.08 -16.04
C SER A 138 28.55 8.37 -16.08
N GLN A 139 28.98 9.52 -15.54
CA GLN A 139 30.38 9.90 -15.37
C GLN A 139 31.16 9.08 -14.31
N HIS A 140 30.46 8.42 -13.37
CA HIS A 140 31.07 7.64 -12.30
C HIS A 140 31.40 6.21 -12.78
N SER A 141 32.49 5.65 -12.25
CA SER A 141 32.99 4.34 -12.63
C SER A 141 32.15 3.20 -12.04
N ILE A 142 32.17 2.06 -12.73
CA ILE A 142 31.69 0.78 -12.18
C ILE A 142 32.94 -0.04 -11.79
N PRO A 143 33.03 -0.57 -10.56
CA PRO A 143 34.15 -1.40 -10.13
C PRO A 143 34.41 -2.56 -11.10
N GLY A 144 35.67 -2.77 -11.45
CA GLY A 144 36.07 -3.85 -12.37
C GLY A 144 35.84 -3.58 -13.85
N HIS A 145 35.24 -2.44 -14.22
CA HIS A 145 35.17 -1.96 -15.60
C HIS A 145 36.11 -0.77 -15.79
N ASP A 146 37.27 -1.01 -16.41
CA ASP A 146 38.20 0.05 -16.76
C ASP A 146 37.59 0.95 -17.85
N ALA A 147 37.67 2.27 -17.64
CA ALA A 147 37.17 3.32 -18.54
C ALA A 147 37.82 3.33 -19.95
N SER A 148 38.74 2.40 -20.21
CA SER A 148 39.48 2.18 -21.45
C SER A 148 38.61 1.60 -22.59
N HIS A 149 37.47 1.00 -22.28
CA HIS A 149 36.57 0.40 -23.26
C HIS A 149 35.30 1.24 -23.48
N ARG A 150 35.46 2.51 -23.85
CA ARG A 150 34.44 3.18 -24.69
C ARG A 150 34.54 2.58 -26.09
N VAL A 151 33.95 1.40 -26.28
CA VAL A 151 33.68 0.91 -27.63
C VAL A 151 32.56 1.80 -28.15
N ALA A 152 32.92 2.73 -29.06
CA ALA A 152 31.93 3.39 -29.90
C ALA A 152 31.03 2.30 -30.51
N PRO A 153 29.72 2.51 -30.69
CA PRO A 153 28.85 1.48 -31.24
C PRO A 153 29.38 1.07 -32.62
N GLU A 154 30.11 -0.05 -32.68
CA GLU A 154 30.50 -0.66 -33.94
C GLU A 154 29.21 -1.15 -34.58
N ALA A 155 28.96 -0.67 -35.80
CA ALA A 155 27.87 -1.17 -36.61
C ALA A 155 27.94 -2.71 -36.63
N PRO A 156 26.85 -3.43 -36.30
CA PRO A 156 26.91 -4.86 -36.10
C PRO A 156 27.37 -5.54 -37.39
N ALA A 157 28.44 -6.34 -37.28
CA ALA A 157 28.90 -7.17 -38.37
C ALA A 157 27.79 -8.15 -38.78
N PRO A 158 27.58 -8.40 -40.09
CA PRO A 158 26.53 -9.30 -40.54
C PRO A 158 26.83 -10.74 -40.11
N MET A 159 26.00 -11.27 -39.20
CA MET A 159 26.07 -12.65 -38.73
C MET A 159 25.52 -13.62 -39.79
N PRO A 160 26.14 -14.80 -39.98
CA PRO A 160 25.64 -15.81 -40.91
C PRO A 160 24.33 -16.42 -40.43
N ARG A 161 23.37 -16.53 -41.35
CA ARG A 161 21.95 -16.96 -41.16
C ARG A 161 21.72 -18.36 -40.55
N SER A 162 22.77 -19.10 -40.21
CA SER A 162 22.69 -20.48 -39.70
C SER A 162 22.86 -20.59 -38.18
N ALA A 163 22.94 -19.47 -37.46
CA ALA A 163 23.01 -19.42 -35.98
C ALA A 163 21.73 -18.82 -35.38
N LEU A 164 20.56 -19.16 -35.94
CA LEU A 164 19.26 -18.81 -35.38
C LEU A 164 18.84 -19.90 -34.39
N ILE A 165 19.05 -19.65 -33.10
CA ILE A 165 18.35 -20.34 -32.01
C ILE A 165 17.57 -19.29 -31.22
N GLN A 166 16.29 -19.22 -31.56
CA GLN A 166 15.13 -18.96 -30.70
C GLN A 166 15.18 -17.75 -29.74
N GLY A 167 14.77 -16.60 -30.28
CA GLY A 167 14.33 -15.39 -29.58
C GLY A 167 13.32 -14.54 -30.38
N ASP A 168 12.72 -15.11 -31.44
CA ASP A 168 11.73 -14.47 -32.32
C ASP A 168 10.31 -14.44 -31.73
N LEU A 169 10.18 -14.30 -30.41
CA LEU A 169 8.85 -14.32 -29.79
C LEU A 169 8.13 -12.97 -29.78
N PHE A 170 8.79 -11.84 -30.07
CA PHE A 170 8.07 -10.53 -30.16
C PHE A 170 8.65 -9.46 -31.09
N LEU A 171 9.62 -9.73 -31.98
CA LEU A 171 10.37 -8.62 -32.62
C LEU A 171 10.05 -8.27 -34.09
N ASP A 172 9.42 -9.12 -34.90
CA ASP A 172 9.30 -8.79 -36.34
C ASP A 172 7.93 -8.28 -36.81
N ALA A 173 6.84 -8.45 -36.06
CA ALA A 173 5.52 -7.99 -36.50
C ALA A 173 5.21 -6.52 -36.17
N LEU A 174 5.91 -5.91 -35.19
CA LEU A 174 5.62 -4.56 -34.69
C LEU A 174 6.59 -3.48 -35.20
N LEU A 175 7.73 -3.86 -35.78
CA LEU A 175 8.72 -2.88 -36.26
C LEU A 175 8.45 -2.36 -37.68
N ASP A 176 7.67 -3.07 -38.48
CA ASP A 176 7.46 -2.71 -39.90
C ASP A 176 6.14 -2.02 -40.22
N GLN A 177 5.22 -1.89 -39.25
CA GLN A 177 4.03 -1.07 -39.43
C GLN A 177 4.30 0.37 -39.00
N ARG A 178 4.66 1.20 -40.00
CA ARG A 178 4.41 2.64 -39.93
C ARG A 178 3.03 2.85 -39.32
N GLN A 179 2.96 3.60 -38.22
CA GLN A 179 1.72 4.00 -37.58
C GLN A 179 0.61 4.27 -38.62
N PRO A 180 -0.51 3.53 -38.62
CA PRO A 180 -1.64 3.89 -39.45
C PRO A 180 -2.26 5.16 -38.87
N SER A 181 -2.51 6.15 -39.72
CA SER A 181 -3.26 7.35 -39.32
C SER A 181 -4.67 6.96 -38.84
N PRO A 182 -5.25 7.68 -37.87
CA PRO A 182 -6.51 7.26 -37.26
C PRO A 182 -7.65 7.38 -38.29
N ARG A 183 -8.34 6.27 -38.55
CA ARG A 183 -9.64 6.29 -39.24
C ARG A 183 -10.65 5.37 -38.56
N LEU A 184 -11.68 6.06 -38.07
CA LEU A 184 -13.05 5.67 -37.74
C LEU A 184 -13.59 4.34 -38.30
N HIS A 185 -14.27 3.63 -37.38
CA HIS A 185 -15.48 2.80 -37.51
C HIS A 185 -15.38 1.27 -37.38
N GLN A 186 -15.96 0.82 -36.24
CA GLN A 186 -16.94 -0.27 -36.08
C GLN A 186 -16.59 -1.66 -36.62
N THR A 187 -16.10 -2.55 -35.76
CA THR A 187 -16.78 -3.84 -35.49
C THR A 187 -16.33 -4.44 -34.16
N THR A 188 -17.26 -5.16 -33.55
CA THR A 188 -17.26 -5.68 -32.18
C THR A 188 -16.42 -6.96 -32.05
N GLU A 189 -15.16 -6.84 -31.67
CA GLU A 189 -14.40 -7.92 -31.03
C GLU A 189 -13.64 -7.31 -29.87
N VAL A 190 -13.71 -7.95 -28.70
CA VAL A 190 -13.09 -7.47 -27.47
C VAL A 190 -11.58 -7.58 -27.65
N GLU A 191 -10.95 -6.47 -27.99
CA GLU A 191 -9.50 -6.27 -28.02
C GLU A 191 -9.00 -6.45 -26.58
N VAL A 192 -8.45 -7.62 -26.28
CA VAL A 192 -7.62 -7.80 -25.09
C VAL A 192 -6.31 -7.09 -25.40
N GLU A 193 -6.09 -5.92 -24.81
CA GLU A 193 -4.78 -5.27 -24.79
C GLU A 193 -3.80 -6.23 -24.10
N ILE A 194 -3.08 -7.01 -24.90
CA ILE A 194 -1.88 -7.69 -24.45
C ILE A 194 -0.79 -6.61 -24.45
N GLU A 195 -0.49 -6.06 -23.28
CA GLU A 195 0.70 -5.21 -23.13
C GLU A 195 1.93 -5.99 -23.62
N PRO A 196 2.91 -5.35 -24.27
CA PRO A 196 4.10 -6.04 -24.75
C PRO A 196 4.79 -6.69 -23.55
N ALA A 197 4.75 -8.02 -23.48
CA ALA A 197 5.61 -8.77 -22.58
C ALA A 197 7.03 -8.29 -22.87
N GLY A 198 7.64 -7.64 -21.89
CA GLY A 198 8.86 -6.85 -22.05
C GLY A 198 9.94 -7.60 -22.84
N ARG A 199 10.88 -6.85 -23.43
CA ARG A 199 12.02 -7.45 -24.12
C ARG A 199 12.82 -8.29 -23.12
N LEU A 200 13.00 -9.57 -23.41
CA LEU A 200 13.98 -10.39 -22.69
C LEU A 200 15.35 -9.72 -22.83
N LEU A 201 16.04 -9.55 -21.71
CA LEU A 201 17.45 -9.15 -21.69
C LEU A 201 18.26 -10.29 -22.30
N THR A 202 18.43 -10.27 -23.63
CA THR A 202 19.15 -11.31 -24.37
C THR A 202 20.68 -11.16 -24.27
N THR A 203 21.16 -10.00 -23.82
CA THR A 203 22.57 -9.75 -23.56
C THR A 203 23.03 -10.52 -22.31
N GLY A 204 23.74 -11.62 -22.52
CA GLY A 204 24.36 -12.43 -21.47
C GLY A 204 23.68 -13.78 -21.18
N LEU A 205 22.56 -14.10 -21.84
CA LEU A 205 21.96 -15.44 -21.75
C LEU A 205 22.75 -16.42 -22.64
N GLN A 206 23.34 -17.44 -22.03
CA GLN A 206 23.99 -18.54 -22.74
C GLN A 206 22.92 -19.52 -23.26
N GLU A 207 23.15 -20.16 -24.41
CA GLU A 207 22.20 -21.15 -25.02
C GLU A 207 21.74 -22.24 -24.04
N GLN A 208 22.57 -22.59 -23.04
CA GLN A 208 22.27 -23.58 -22.00
C GLN A 208 21.16 -23.13 -21.02
N GLY A 209 20.80 -21.84 -20.98
CA GLY A 209 19.75 -21.31 -20.12
C GLY A 209 18.34 -21.46 -20.69
N ALA A 210 18.19 -21.69 -22.00
CA ALA A 210 16.89 -21.75 -22.66
C ALA A 210 16.04 -22.94 -22.19
N ASP A 211 16.67 -24.09 -21.96
CA ASP A 211 15.99 -25.31 -21.48
C ASP A 211 15.48 -25.19 -20.03
N ARG A 212 15.91 -24.16 -19.30
CA ARG A 212 15.45 -23.85 -17.93
C ARG A 212 14.25 -22.92 -17.92
N LEU A 213 13.92 -22.28 -19.05
CA LEU A 213 12.77 -21.38 -19.15
C LEU A 213 11.49 -22.19 -19.36
N ARG A 214 10.50 -21.96 -18.50
CA ARG A 214 9.16 -22.53 -18.62
C ARG A 214 8.15 -21.40 -18.72
N LEU A 215 7.24 -21.51 -19.68
CA LEU A 215 6.11 -20.60 -19.83
C LEU A 215 4.82 -21.39 -19.59
N TRP A 216 3.95 -20.84 -18.75
CA TRP A 216 2.64 -21.40 -18.48
C TRP A 216 1.55 -20.39 -18.77
N GLN A 217 0.39 -20.92 -19.10
CA GLN A 217 -0.84 -20.16 -19.23
C GLN A 217 -1.83 -20.72 -18.21
N ALA A 218 -2.38 -19.86 -17.36
CA ALA A 218 -3.47 -20.23 -16.47
C ALA A 218 -4.77 -19.53 -16.87
N THR A 219 -5.88 -20.01 -16.32
CA THR A 219 -7.23 -19.48 -16.59
C THR A 219 -7.58 -18.22 -15.79
N GLY A 220 -6.69 -17.77 -14.90
CA GLY A 220 -6.84 -16.54 -14.12
C GLY A 220 -5.81 -16.43 -12.99
N HIS A 221 -5.72 -15.24 -12.39
CA HIS A 221 -4.73 -14.84 -11.38
C HIS A 221 -4.56 -15.84 -10.22
N GLU A 222 -5.66 -16.35 -9.65
CA GLU A 222 -5.59 -17.33 -8.55
C GLU A 222 -4.96 -18.66 -9.02
N SER A 223 -5.26 -19.07 -10.25
CA SER A 223 -4.70 -20.29 -10.83
C SER A 223 -3.22 -20.13 -11.15
N GLU A 224 -2.77 -18.93 -11.55
CA GLU A 224 -1.34 -18.62 -11.73
C GLU A 224 -0.59 -18.72 -10.40
N VAL A 225 -1.07 -18.04 -9.35
CA VAL A 225 -0.47 -18.08 -8.01
C VAL A 225 -0.35 -19.52 -7.50
N ARG A 226 -1.44 -20.29 -7.61
CA ARG A 226 -1.44 -21.70 -7.20
C ARG A 226 -0.51 -22.57 -8.03
N ALA A 227 -0.36 -22.29 -9.33
CA ALA A 227 0.54 -23.04 -10.19
C ALA A 227 2.01 -22.78 -9.82
N VAL A 228 2.38 -21.52 -9.59
CA VAL A 228 3.73 -21.13 -9.14
C VAL A 228 4.06 -21.79 -7.80
N LEU A 229 3.19 -21.66 -6.80
CA LEU A 229 3.43 -22.27 -5.49
C LEU A 229 3.49 -23.80 -5.55
N ARG A 230 2.63 -24.43 -6.37
CA ARG A 230 2.71 -25.87 -6.60
C ARG A 230 4.03 -26.28 -7.23
N ASP A 231 4.51 -25.54 -8.22
CA ASP A 231 5.78 -25.86 -8.89
C ASP A 231 6.98 -25.78 -7.93
N VAL A 232 7.01 -24.74 -7.09
CA VAL A 232 8.03 -24.57 -6.03
C VAL A 232 8.04 -25.77 -5.08
N LEU A 233 6.86 -26.17 -4.60
CA LEU A 233 6.70 -27.29 -3.67
C LEU A 233 7.00 -28.66 -4.32
N ASP A 234 6.50 -28.90 -5.54
CA ASP A 234 6.67 -30.17 -6.25
C ASP A 234 8.15 -30.43 -6.61
N HIS A 235 8.91 -29.38 -6.90
CA HIS A 235 10.35 -29.47 -7.20
C HIS A 235 11.23 -29.39 -5.95
N GLY A 236 10.66 -29.11 -4.78
CA GLY A 236 11.40 -28.99 -3.53
C GLY A 236 12.48 -27.91 -3.58
N LEU A 237 12.17 -26.75 -4.20
CA LEU A 237 13.11 -25.64 -4.29
C LEU A 237 13.35 -25.05 -2.89
N VAL A 238 14.57 -24.60 -2.64
CA VAL A 238 14.90 -23.85 -1.42
C VAL A 238 14.22 -22.48 -1.52
N PHE A 239 13.41 -22.11 -0.52
CA PHE A 239 12.62 -20.87 -0.59
C PHE A 239 13.49 -19.61 -0.74
N ASP A 240 14.67 -19.57 -0.12
CA ASP A 240 15.63 -18.46 -0.26
C ASP A 240 16.16 -18.29 -1.70
N ASP A 241 16.05 -19.32 -2.54
CA ASP A 241 16.45 -19.28 -3.96
C ASP A 241 15.28 -18.94 -4.90
N VAL A 242 14.08 -18.67 -4.35
CA VAL A 242 12.85 -18.43 -5.11
C VAL A 242 12.38 -16.99 -4.94
N GLU A 243 12.30 -16.26 -6.06
CA GLU A 243 11.72 -14.93 -6.11
C GLU A 243 10.48 -14.91 -7.01
N ILE A 244 9.38 -14.33 -6.52
CA ILE A 244 8.13 -14.17 -7.28
C ILE A 244 7.94 -12.68 -7.56
N ALA A 245 8.23 -12.28 -8.80
CA ALA A 245 7.96 -10.92 -9.28
C ALA A 245 6.56 -10.85 -9.91
N PHE A 246 5.79 -9.83 -9.55
CA PHE A 246 4.46 -9.57 -10.10
C PHE A 246 4.22 -8.07 -10.32
N PRO A 247 3.36 -7.69 -11.29
CA PRO A 247 3.03 -6.28 -11.51
C PRO A 247 2.37 -5.65 -10.29
N THR A 248 2.83 -4.46 -9.91
CA THR A 248 2.25 -3.66 -8.81
C THR A 248 1.12 -2.76 -9.27
N THR A 249 0.88 -2.65 -10.59
CA THR A 249 -0.16 -1.82 -11.21
C THR A 249 -1.57 -2.22 -10.81
N HIS A 250 -1.77 -3.50 -10.47
CA HIS A 250 -3.04 -4.01 -9.97
C HIS A 250 -2.79 -4.78 -8.67
N ASP A 251 -3.39 -4.31 -7.58
CA ASP A 251 -3.27 -4.85 -6.21
C ASP A 251 -3.97 -6.23 -6.06
N THR A 252 -3.91 -7.07 -7.10
CA THR A 252 -4.59 -8.36 -7.22
C THR A 252 -3.71 -9.52 -6.76
N TYR A 253 -2.44 -9.56 -7.17
CA TYR A 253 -1.55 -10.69 -6.87
C TYR A 253 -1.15 -10.75 -5.40
N LEU A 254 -0.87 -9.61 -4.78
CA LEU A 254 -0.40 -9.56 -3.40
C LEU A 254 -1.42 -10.17 -2.40
N PRO A 255 -2.72 -9.82 -2.43
CA PRO A 255 -3.72 -10.53 -1.61
C PRO A 255 -3.80 -12.02 -1.89
N LEU A 256 -3.75 -12.45 -3.16
CA LEU A 256 -3.83 -13.86 -3.53
C LEU A 256 -2.61 -14.65 -3.04
N LEU A 257 -1.41 -14.08 -3.17
CA LEU A 257 -0.17 -14.64 -2.67
C LEU A 257 -0.21 -14.73 -1.15
N TYR A 258 -0.53 -13.63 -0.46
CA TYR A 258 -0.63 -13.58 1.00
C TYR A 258 -1.61 -14.61 1.56
N ASP A 259 -2.77 -14.74 0.93
CA ASP A 259 -3.80 -15.71 1.32
C ASP A 259 -3.39 -17.16 1.01
N ALA A 260 -2.69 -17.41 -0.11
CA ALA A 260 -2.21 -18.73 -0.46
C ALA A 260 -1.05 -19.21 0.44
N VAL A 261 -0.06 -18.35 0.73
CA VAL A 261 1.07 -18.69 1.61
C VAL A 261 0.62 -18.86 3.05
N SER A 262 -0.29 -18.00 3.55
CA SER A 262 -0.83 -18.12 4.91
C SER A 262 -1.61 -19.43 5.09
N ARG A 263 -2.39 -19.85 4.09
CA ARG A 263 -3.12 -21.12 4.15
C ARG A 263 -2.22 -22.36 4.12
N LEU A 264 -1.08 -22.25 3.45
CA LEU A 264 -0.12 -23.34 3.27
C LEU A 264 1.01 -23.31 4.29
N ASP A 265 1.03 -22.30 5.17
CA ASP A 265 2.07 -22.09 6.17
C ASP A 265 3.48 -22.04 5.54
N LEU A 266 3.64 -21.19 4.52
CA LEU A 266 4.89 -21.05 3.77
C LEU A 266 5.67 -19.81 4.22
N PRO A 267 6.99 -19.92 4.45
CA PRO A 267 7.83 -18.76 4.74
C PRO A 267 7.94 -17.89 3.50
N VAL A 268 7.68 -16.58 3.66
CA VAL A 268 7.81 -15.59 2.58
C VAL A 268 8.10 -14.22 3.15
N ASP A 269 8.89 -13.45 2.41
CA ASP A 269 9.11 -12.03 2.62
C ASP A 269 8.46 -11.22 1.49
N PHE A 270 7.73 -10.17 1.85
CA PHE A 270 7.12 -9.26 0.88
C PHE A 270 7.92 -7.94 0.79
N THR A 271 8.63 -7.73 -0.31
CA THR A 271 9.48 -6.53 -0.53
C THR A 271 8.73 -5.21 -0.38
N CYS A 272 7.46 -5.17 -0.78
CA CYS A 272 6.60 -3.98 -0.68
C CYS A 272 5.78 -3.93 0.61
N GLY A 273 6.00 -4.86 1.55
CA GLY A 273 5.17 -5.08 2.72
C GLY A 273 3.76 -5.59 2.39
N VAL A 274 3.04 -6.00 3.42
CA VAL A 274 1.65 -6.44 3.33
C VAL A 274 0.72 -5.30 3.74
N PRO A 275 -0.30 -4.95 2.93
CA PRO A 275 -1.32 -4.00 3.32
C PRO A 275 -1.92 -4.37 4.67
N ILE A 276 -2.04 -3.39 5.57
CA ILE A 276 -2.58 -3.63 6.91
C ILE A 276 -4.00 -4.22 6.85
N THR A 277 -4.75 -3.90 5.80
CA THR A 277 -6.09 -4.44 5.51
C THR A 277 -6.12 -5.94 5.28
N LEU A 278 -4.99 -6.58 4.94
CA LEU A 278 -4.88 -8.03 4.84
C LEU A 278 -4.59 -8.70 6.19
N THR A 279 -4.16 -7.93 7.20
CA THR A 279 -3.94 -8.47 8.56
C THR A 279 -5.24 -8.55 9.35
N ARG A 280 -5.27 -9.46 10.32
CA ARG A 280 -6.42 -9.62 11.24
C ARG A 280 -6.73 -8.33 12.01
N ALA A 281 -5.70 -7.65 12.50
CA ALA A 281 -5.82 -6.39 13.23
C ALA A 281 -6.38 -5.26 12.36
N GLY A 282 -5.89 -5.13 11.12
CA GLY A 282 -6.39 -4.12 10.19
C GLY A 282 -7.81 -4.40 9.71
N ARG A 283 -8.17 -5.67 9.45
CA ARG A 283 -9.57 -6.05 9.15
C ARG A 283 -10.51 -5.74 10.32
N CYS A 284 -10.10 -6.05 11.54
CA CYS A 284 -10.87 -5.76 12.74
C CYS A 284 -11.13 -4.25 12.90
N LEU A 285 -10.08 -3.44 12.77
CA LEU A 285 -10.19 -1.99 12.85
C LEU A 285 -11.05 -1.44 11.69
N ARG A 286 -10.88 -1.95 10.47
CA ARG A 286 -11.71 -1.57 9.31
C ARG A 286 -13.18 -1.85 9.57
N ALA A 287 -13.53 -3.05 10.02
CA ALA A 287 -14.90 -3.44 10.28
C ALA A 287 -15.57 -2.55 11.35
N PHE A 288 -14.82 -2.18 12.40
CA PHE A 288 -15.29 -1.25 13.41
C PHE A 288 -15.55 0.16 12.86
N LEU A 289 -14.62 0.69 12.06
CA LEU A 289 -14.76 2.01 11.45
C LEU A 289 -15.90 2.04 10.42
N ASP A 290 -16.05 1.01 9.59
CA ASP A 290 -17.17 0.90 8.65
C ASP A 290 -18.51 0.86 9.39
N TRP A 291 -18.59 0.12 10.51
CA TRP A 291 -19.81 0.06 11.32
C TRP A 291 -20.20 1.44 11.88
N ILE A 292 -19.24 2.25 12.33
CA ILE A 292 -19.48 3.65 12.74
C ILE A 292 -19.89 4.51 11.55
N SER A 293 -19.21 4.36 10.40
CA SER A 293 -19.49 5.10 9.17
C SER A 293 -20.90 4.87 8.62
N GLU A 294 -21.43 3.67 8.79
CA GLU A 294 -22.80 3.30 8.38
C GLU A 294 -23.87 3.64 9.44
N GLY A 295 -23.50 4.38 10.50
CA GLY A 295 -24.43 4.82 11.54
C GLY A 295 -24.83 3.71 12.51
N LEU A 296 -23.89 2.82 12.83
CA LEU A 296 -24.09 1.66 13.69
C LEU A 296 -25.16 0.70 13.16
N ASP A 297 -25.12 0.43 11.85
CA ASP A 297 -26.02 -0.51 11.20
C ASP A 297 -25.80 -1.94 11.70
N GLY A 298 -26.84 -2.55 12.28
CA GLY A 298 -26.78 -3.92 12.76
C GLY A 298 -26.45 -4.95 11.68
N HIS A 299 -26.80 -4.69 10.41
CA HIS A 299 -26.46 -5.59 9.30
C HIS A 299 -24.96 -5.57 8.98
N VAL A 300 -24.31 -4.42 9.11
CA VAL A 300 -22.85 -4.28 8.93
C VAL A 300 -22.11 -5.03 10.03
N LEU A 301 -22.55 -4.88 11.29
CA LEU A 301 -21.99 -5.65 12.41
C LEU A 301 -22.18 -7.15 12.25
N ILE A 302 -23.36 -7.60 11.81
CA ILE A 302 -23.62 -9.02 11.52
C ILE A 302 -22.63 -9.56 10.47
N ALA A 303 -22.38 -8.79 9.40
CA ALA A 303 -21.43 -9.19 8.37
C ALA A 303 -20.01 -9.33 8.94
N ALA A 304 -19.57 -8.35 9.74
CA ALA A 304 -18.26 -8.36 10.39
C ALA A 304 -18.09 -9.54 11.37
N LEU A 305 -19.11 -9.86 12.17
CA LEU A 305 -19.09 -11.00 13.09
C LEU A 305 -19.03 -12.33 12.33
N ARG A 306 -19.80 -12.47 11.25
CA ARG A 306 -19.79 -13.68 10.41
C ARG A 306 -18.47 -13.89 9.68
N ALA A 307 -17.85 -12.79 9.23
CA ALA A 307 -16.53 -12.82 8.60
C ALA A 307 -15.40 -13.10 9.59
N GLY A 308 -15.64 -12.98 10.89
CA GLY A 308 -14.62 -13.12 11.94
C GLY A 308 -13.71 -11.90 12.05
N ASP A 309 -14.06 -10.77 11.43
CA ASP A 309 -13.28 -9.54 11.52
C ASP A 309 -13.41 -8.89 12.91
N ILE A 310 -14.60 -8.98 13.52
CA ILE A 310 -14.81 -8.60 14.92
C ILE A 310 -14.97 -9.88 15.74
N ALA A 311 -14.10 -10.06 16.74
CA ALA A 311 -14.14 -11.27 17.56
C ALA A 311 -15.42 -11.34 18.41
N TRP A 312 -15.96 -12.55 18.53
CA TRP A 312 -17.08 -12.86 19.40
C TRP A 312 -16.56 -13.69 20.58
N THR A 313 -16.67 -13.15 21.79
CA THR A 313 -16.07 -13.73 23.00
C THR A 313 -17.02 -14.61 23.82
N PRO A 314 -18.36 -14.44 23.81
CA PRO A 314 -19.24 -15.33 24.56
C PRO A 314 -19.23 -16.77 24.02
N GLU A 315 -18.62 -17.71 24.74
CA GLU A 315 -18.53 -19.12 24.34
C GLU A 315 -19.90 -19.82 24.30
N GLN A 316 -20.82 -19.42 25.18
CA GLN A 316 -22.15 -20.03 25.33
C GLN A 316 -23.14 -19.59 24.24
N VAL A 317 -22.79 -18.59 23.44
CA VAL A 317 -23.63 -18.06 22.36
C VAL A 317 -22.82 -18.09 21.08
N THR A 318 -23.28 -18.80 20.06
CA THR A 318 -22.57 -18.81 18.79
C THR A 318 -22.86 -17.54 17.98
N VAL A 319 -21.93 -17.16 17.09
CA VAL A 319 -22.13 -16.07 16.12
C VAL A 319 -23.39 -16.29 15.28
N ALA A 320 -23.69 -17.54 14.92
CA ALA A 320 -24.88 -17.91 14.17
C ALA A 320 -26.18 -17.61 14.95
N GLU A 321 -26.18 -17.88 16.26
CA GLU A 321 -27.33 -17.63 17.12
C GLU A 321 -27.59 -16.15 17.32
N VAL A 322 -26.58 -15.37 17.71
CA VAL A 322 -26.75 -13.91 17.89
C VAL A 322 -27.20 -13.26 16.58
N THR A 323 -26.63 -13.67 15.45
CA THR A 323 -27.06 -13.16 14.14
C THR A 323 -28.51 -13.49 13.84
N SER A 324 -28.94 -14.72 14.15
CA SER A 324 -30.33 -15.15 13.97
C SER A 324 -31.28 -14.32 14.86
N TRP A 325 -30.88 -14.04 16.10
CA TRP A 325 -31.65 -13.18 17.02
C TRP A 325 -31.74 -11.74 16.52
N LEU A 326 -30.64 -11.14 16.07
CA LEU A 326 -30.64 -9.77 15.53
C LEU A 326 -31.54 -9.65 14.28
N HIS A 327 -31.51 -10.64 13.38
CA HIS A 327 -32.42 -10.67 12.23
C HIS A 327 -33.90 -10.83 12.64
N GLN A 328 -34.20 -11.74 13.58
CA GLN A 328 -35.57 -11.92 14.08
C GLN A 328 -36.10 -10.69 14.82
N GLY A 329 -35.24 -10.02 15.58
CA GLY A 329 -35.52 -8.78 16.28
C GLY A 329 -35.64 -7.55 15.38
N ARG A 330 -35.41 -7.71 14.06
CA ARG A 330 -35.39 -6.64 13.05
C ARG A 330 -34.46 -5.51 13.49
N VAL A 331 -33.19 -5.85 13.66
CA VAL A 331 -32.13 -4.87 13.91
C VAL A 331 -32.11 -3.83 12.79
N ASP A 332 -31.80 -2.59 13.15
CA ASP A 332 -31.73 -1.44 12.25
C ASP A 332 -30.53 -0.57 12.68
N ARG A 333 -30.42 0.66 12.15
CA ARG A 333 -29.33 1.60 12.44
C ARG A 333 -29.51 2.34 13.76
N GLY A 334 -28.42 2.44 14.53
CA GLY A 334 -28.32 3.31 15.70
C GLY A 334 -27.86 2.60 16.97
N ARG A 335 -27.48 3.40 17.97
CA ARG A 335 -26.81 2.93 19.19
C ARG A 335 -27.63 1.91 20.00
N ASP A 336 -28.95 2.12 20.10
CA ASP A 336 -29.84 1.30 20.94
C ASP A 336 -30.49 0.13 20.18
N THR A 337 -30.27 0.00 18.86
CA THR A 337 -31.04 -0.96 18.05
C THR A 337 -30.68 -2.40 18.36
N LEU A 338 -29.41 -2.67 18.69
CA LEU A 338 -28.92 -4.00 19.05
C LEU A 338 -29.64 -4.53 20.29
N SER A 339 -29.61 -3.79 21.39
CA SER A 339 -30.29 -4.19 22.64
C SER A 339 -31.81 -4.26 22.46
N GLN A 340 -32.42 -3.31 21.74
CA GLN A 340 -33.84 -3.35 21.43
C GLN A 340 -34.23 -4.59 20.61
N SER A 341 -33.41 -4.99 19.64
CA SER A 341 -33.68 -6.16 18.81
C SER A 341 -33.66 -7.46 19.64
N LEU A 342 -32.69 -7.63 20.54
CA LEU A 342 -32.63 -8.78 21.46
C LEU A 342 -33.82 -8.80 22.42
N ARG A 343 -34.23 -7.64 22.96
CA ARG A 343 -35.42 -7.53 23.82
C ARG A 343 -36.71 -7.92 23.11
N ARG A 344 -36.86 -7.59 21.81
CA ARG A 344 -38.01 -8.04 20.99
C ARG A 344 -38.03 -9.56 20.83
N VAL A 345 -36.87 -10.18 20.64
CA VAL A 345 -36.76 -11.66 20.59
C VAL A 345 -37.13 -12.28 21.93
N ALA A 346 -36.63 -11.72 23.04
CA ALA A 346 -36.97 -12.17 24.39
C ALA A 346 -38.48 -12.11 24.65
N ALA A 347 -39.12 -11.00 24.30
CA ALA A 347 -40.57 -10.80 24.46
C ALA A 347 -41.41 -11.80 23.63
N THR A 348 -40.94 -12.15 22.43
CA THR A 348 -41.65 -13.10 21.54
C THR A 348 -41.51 -14.55 22.02
N ARG A 349 -40.44 -14.86 22.77
CA ARG A 349 -40.08 -16.22 23.21
C ARG A 349 -40.32 -16.48 24.70
N SER A 350 -41.12 -15.62 25.35
CA SER A 350 -41.41 -15.59 26.80
C SER A 350 -42.06 -16.87 27.40
N GLY A 351 -42.05 -18.00 26.69
CA GLY A 351 -42.70 -19.24 27.07
C GLY A 351 -41.80 -20.40 27.52
N LYS A 352 -40.49 -20.44 27.21
CA LYS A 352 -39.65 -21.62 27.55
C LYS A 352 -38.16 -21.29 27.75
N ALA A 353 -37.61 -21.82 28.85
CA ALA A 353 -36.20 -21.94 29.25
C ALA A 353 -35.49 -20.68 29.79
N GLU A 354 -35.17 -20.67 31.09
CA GLU A 354 -34.26 -19.72 31.76
C GLU A 354 -32.92 -19.58 31.00
N ASP A 355 -32.43 -20.69 30.45
CA ASP A 355 -31.24 -20.76 29.60
C ASP A 355 -31.24 -19.78 28.42
N LEU A 356 -32.39 -19.57 27.75
CA LEU A 356 -32.46 -18.63 26.62
C LEU A 356 -32.33 -17.18 27.10
N HIS A 357 -32.88 -16.86 28.27
CA HIS A 357 -32.79 -15.51 28.82
C HIS A 357 -31.35 -15.16 29.20
N ASP A 358 -30.65 -16.08 29.86
CA ASP A 358 -29.25 -15.90 30.24
C ASP A 358 -28.35 -15.75 29.02
N ARG A 359 -28.57 -16.56 27.98
CA ARG A 359 -27.82 -16.48 26.72
C ARG A 359 -28.09 -15.18 25.95
N LEU A 360 -29.34 -14.71 25.90
CA LEU A 360 -29.67 -13.40 25.30
C LEU A 360 -29.02 -12.25 26.08
N LYS A 361 -28.95 -12.36 27.41
CA LYS A 361 -28.28 -11.38 28.27
C LYS A 361 -26.78 -11.32 28.03
N MET A 362 -26.10 -12.47 27.93
CA MET A 362 -24.67 -12.54 27.56
C MET A 362 -24.40 -11.87 26.20
N ALA A 363 -25.29 -12.11 25.23
CA ALA A 363 -25.19 -11.45 23.93
C ALA A 363 -25.43 -9.92 24.01
N GLU A 364 -26.40 -9.47 24.81
CA GLU A 364 -26.65 -8.03 25.04
C GLU A 364 -25.44 -7.35 25.70
N GLU A 365 -24.82 -7.99 26.70
CA GLU A 365 -23.64 -7.48 27.39
C GLU A 365 -22.44 -7.33 26.44
N HIS A 366 -22.15 -8.33 25.60
CA HIS A 366 -21.06 -8.24 24.63
C HIS A 366 -21.31 -7.18 23.56
N LEU A 367 -22.53 -7.12 23.01
CA LEU A 367 -22.89 -6.10 22.02
C LEU A 367 -22.85 -4.68 22.63
N GLN A 368 -23.25 -4.52 23.88
CA GLN A 368 -23.16 -3.24 24.58
C GLN A 368 -21.70 -2.82 24.79
N MET A 369 -20.82 -3.76 25.15
CA MET A 369 -19.39 -3.51 25.26
C MET A 369 -18.79 -2.99 23.93
N LEU A 370 -19.20 -3.55 22.78
CA LEU A 370 -18.77 -3.05 21.47
C LEU A 370 -19.27 -1.62 21.20
N VAL A 371 -20.52 -1.32 21.58
CA VAL A 371 -21.13 0.02 21.45
C VAL A 371 -20.44 1.03 22.38
N ASP A 372 -19.97 0.61 23.55
CA ASP A 372 -19.34 1.48 24.54
C ASP A 372 -17.98 2.03 24.08
N PHE A 373 -17.31 1.35 23.14
CA PHE A 373 -16.14 1.91 22.46
C PHE A 373 -16.48 3.05 21.50
N VAL A 374 -17.74 3.17 21.05
CA VAL A 374 -18.15 4.24 20.13
C VAL A 374 -18.46 5.51 20.93
N PRO A 375 -17.90 6.68 20.55
CA PRO A 375 -18.21 7.96 21.18
C PRO A 375 -19.72 8.22 21.27
N ALA A 376 -20.17 8.91 22.32
CA ALA A 376 -21.59 9.18 22.54
C ALA A 376 -22.11 10.38 21.73
N GLU A 377 -21.27 11.39 21.53
CA GLU A 377 -21.62 12.60 20.80
C GLU A 377 -21.71 12.35 19.29
N THR A 378 -22.70 12.93 18.61
CA THR A 378 -22.86 12.80 17.15
C THR A 378 -21.77 13.54 16.36
N GLU A 379 -21.22 14.59 16.95
CA GLU A 379 -20.09 15.35 16.40
C GLU A 379 -18.89 15.13 17.30
N ILE A 380 -17.79 14.65 16.71
CA ILE A 380 -16.57 14.30 17.43
C ILE A 380 -15.36 14.81 16.67
N THR A 381 -14.25 14.91 17.39
CA THR A 381 -12.93 15.16 16.82
C THR A 381 -12.30 13.86 16.30
N LEU A 382 -11.35 13.99 15.39
CA LEU A 382 -10.59 12.84 14.90
C LEU A 382 -9.76 12.19 16.01
N SER A 383 -9.25 13.00 16.95
CA SER A 383 -8.44 12.56 18.09
C SER A 383 -9.23 11.70 19.07
N GLU A 384 -10.48 12.08 19.37
CA GLU A 384 -11.40 11.28 20.20
C GLU A 384 -11.67 9.92 19.55
N LEU A 385 -12.01 9.92 18.24
CA LEU A 385 -12.26 8.67 17.52
C LEU A 385 -11.02 7.77 17.50
N ALA A 386 -9.83 8.34 17.30
CA ALA A 386 -8.57 7.58 17.31
C ALA A 386 -8.31 6.95 18.69
N CYS A 387 -8.63 7.64 19.79
CA CYS A 387 -8.52 7.09 21.14
C CYS A 387 -9.46 5.89 21.35
N CYS A 388 -10.72 6.04 20.94
CA CYS A 388 -11.73 4.97 20.98
C CYS A 388 -11.34 3.75 20.14
N ALA A 389 -10.92 3.96 18.90
CA ALA A 389 -10.44 2.91 18.01
C ALA A 389 -9.23 2.16 18.58
N ARG A 390 -8.33 2.86 19.28
CA ARG A 390 -7.19 2.24 19.96
C ARG A 390 -7.64 1.33 21.10
N GLN A 391 -8.56 1.79 21.94
CA GLN A 391 -9.10 1.00 23.05
C GLN A 391 -9.84 -0.25 22.54
N PHE A 392 -10.66 -0.08 21.51
CA PHE A 392 -11.33 -1.18 20.82
C PHE A 392 -10.31 -2.22 20.33
N LEU A 393 -9.30 -1.79 19.56
CA LEU A 393 -8.31 -2.71 19.00
C LEU A 393 -7.54 -3.47 20.09
N GLN A 394 -7.19 -2.79 21.20
CA GLN A 394 -6.54 -3.42 22.35
C GLN A 394 -7.42 -4.45 23.05
N ALA A 395 -8.73 -4.22 23.12
CA ALA A 395 -9.68 -5.17 23.72
C ALA A 395 -9.94 -6.38 22.82
N MET A 396 -9.93 -6.20 21.50
CA MET A 396 -10.24 -7.25 20.53
C MET A 396 -9.02 -8.10 20.12
N ALA A 397 -7.80 -7.56 20.25
CA ALA A 397 -6.56 -8.26 19.90
C ALA A 397 -6.25 -9.54 20.71
N PRO A 398 -6.40 -9.59 22.06
CA PRO A 398 -5.92 -10.74 22.85
C PRO A 398 -6.83 -11.97 22.81
N VAL A 399 -8.07 -11.89 22.33
CA VAL A 399 -9.08 -12.96 22.55
C VAL A 399 -8.98 -14.14 21.56
N ASN A 400 -7.92 -14.28 20.77
CA ASN A 400 -7.75 -15.45 19.88
C ASN A 400 -6.38 -16.14 20.00
N GLN A 401 -5.58 -15.80 21.01
CA GLN A 401 -4.43 -16.62 21.37
C GLN A 401 -4.95 -17.85 22.11
N THR A 402 -5.18 -18.94 21.36
CA THR A 402 -5.26 -20.24 21.99
C THR A 402 -3.86 -20.60 22.49
N GLU A 403 -3.83 -21.19 23.67
CA GLU A 403 -2.68 -21.36 24.55
C GLU A 403 -1.52 -22.11 23.89
N THR A 404 -0.47 -21.40 23.53
CA THR A 404 0.92 -21.87 23.68
C THR A 404 1.80 -20.69 24.03
N GLU A 405 2.27 -20.70 25.27
CA GLU A 405 3.26 -19.78 25.82
C GLU A 405 4.60 -19.95 25.09
N GLU A 406 4.80 -19.28 23.95
CA GLU A 406 6.12 -18.84 23.44
C GLU A 406 6.05 -17.88 22.24
N GLU A 407 4.86 -17.52 21.74
CA GLU A 407 4.71 -16.56 20.65
C GLU A 407 4.41 -15.14 21.15
N THR A 408 5.47 -14.39 21.38
CA THR A 408 5.43 -12.92 21.38
C THR A 408 4.87 -12.42 20.04
N ASP A 409 3.58 -12.10 20.01
CA ASP A 409 2.91 -11.22 19.05
C ASP A 409 3.40 -11.36 17.59
N PRO A 410 2.90 -12.34 16.81
CA PRO A 410 3.33 -12.51 15.41
C PRO A 410 3.01 -11.30 14.51
N HIS A 411 2.46 -10.20 15.03
CA HIS A 411 2.06 -9.07 14.22
C HIS A 411 2.32 -7.73 14.93
N GLY A 412 3.48 -7.13 14.61
CA GLY A 412 3.73 -5.70 14.83
C GLY A 412 2.63 -4.77 14.29
N ALA A 413 1.66 -5.30 13.52
CA ALA A 413 0.41 -4.67 13.12
C ALA A 413 -0.40 -4.07 14.29
N VAL A 414 -0.66 -4.81 15.38
CA VAL A 414 -1.47 -4.30 16.51
C VAL A 414 -0.71 -3.16 17.19
N GLN A 415 0.58 -3.37 17.47
CA GLN A 415 1.44 -2.36 18.08
C GLN A 415 1.59 -1.12 17.19
N MET A 416 1.80 -1.31 15.88
CA MET A 416 1.90 -0.23 14.90
C MET A 416 0.60 0.56 14.81
N LEU A 417 -0.55 -0.11 14.67
CA LEU A 417 -1.85 0.55 14.62
C LEU A 417 -2.14 1.30 15.92
N CYS A 418 -1.86 0.70 17.08
CA CYS A 418 -2.02 1.37 18.37
C CYS A 418 -1.11 2.61 18.49
N ARG A 419 0.14 2.51 18.03
CA ARG A 419 1.08 3.64 17.99
C ARG A 419 0.57 4.76 17.08
N ARG A 420 0.15 4.42 15.85
CA ARG A 420 -0.39 5.40 14.89
C ARG A 420 -1.67 6.07 15.40
N LEU A 421 -2.57 5.30 16.02
CA LEU A 421 -3.76 5.84 16.66
C LEU A 421 -3.41 6.75 17.84
N SER A 422 -2.36 6.43 18.61
CA SER A 422 -1.84 7.29 19.67
C SER A 422 -1.26 8.60 19.12
N ASP A 423 -0.50 8.53 18.02
CA ASP A 423 0.05 9.71 17.35
C ASP A 423 -1.08 10.63 16.88
N ILE A 424 -2.10 10.08 16.21
CA ILE A 424 -3.29 10.85 15.76
C ILE A 424 -4.05 11.42 16.96
N GLY A 425 -4.24 10.62 18.02
CA GLY A 425 -4.91 11.05 19.25
C GLY A 425 -4.17 12.17 20.00
N SER A 426 -2.83 12.23 19.87
CA SER A 426 -2.00 13.24 20.53
C SER A 426 -2.07 14.62 19.86
N VAL A 427 -2.43 14.68 18.58
CA VAL A 427 -2.59 15.93 17.85
C VAL A 427 -3.93 16.55 18.24
N THR A 428 -3.92 17.72 18.89
CA THR A 428 -5.16 18.44 19.24
C THR A 428 -5.86 18.92 17.97
N THR A 429 -6.90 18.20 17.52
CA THR A 429 -7.78 18.67 16.45
C THR A 429 -8.99 19.39 17.07
N THR A 430 -9.23 20.64 16.69
CA THR A 430 -10.37 21.43 17.17
C THR A 430 -11.59 21.36 16.25
N GLN A 431 -11.50 20.63 15.13
CA GLN A 431 -12.58 20.54 14.17
C GLN A 431 -13.46 19.32 14.46
N GLU A 432 -14.63 19.58 15.01
CA GLU A 432 -15.70 18.60 15.18
C GLU A 432 -16.38 18.33 13.82
N ALA A 433 -16.73 17.07 13.59
CA ALA A 433 -17.49 16.63 12.42
C ALA A 433 -18.31 15.39 12.78
N PRO A 434 -19.32 15.02 11.97
CA PRO A 434 -20.12 13.82 12.21
C PRO A 434 -19.24 12.58 12.35
N GLN A 435 -19.56 11.70 13.30
CA GLN A 435 -18.80 10.46 13.57
C GLN A 435 -18.51 9.66 12.29
N ALA A 436 -19.50 9.55 11.41
CA ALA A 436 -19.37 8.80 10.16
C ALA A 436 -18.26 9.35 9.25
N ARG A 437 -18.14 10.69 9.19
CA ARG A 437 -17.10 11.38 8.41
C ARG A 437 -15.73 11.24 9.05
N GLN A 438 -15.64 11.35 10.38
CA GLN A 438 -14.37 11.13 11.09
C GLN A 438 -13.89 9.69 10.92
N SER A 439 -14.81 8.73 10.95
CA SER A 439 -14.50 7.32 10.75
C SER A 439 -14.00 7.01 9.34
N GLN A 440 -14.63 7.59 8.31
CA GLN A 440 -14.11 7.51 6.93
C GLN A 440 -12.70 8.10 6.82
N CYS A 441 -12.48 9.29 7.41
CA CYS A 441 -11.17 9.94 7.39
C CYS A 441 -10.10 9.11 8.12
N LEU A 442 -10.44 8.52 9.26
CA LEU A 442 -9.53 7.68 10.03
C LEU A 442 -9.20 6.38 9.28
N ALA A 443 -10.20 5.75 8.66
CA ALA A 443 -10.03 4.55 7.84
C ALA A 443 -9.09 4.82 6.66
N GLU A 444 -9.30 5.91 5.91
CA GLU A 444 -8.43 6.32 4.79
C GLU A 444 -6.97 6.52 5.23
N ARG A 445 -6.76 7.13 6.40
CA ARG A 445 -5.41 7.40 6.94
C ARG A 445 -4.68 6.14 7.40
N LEU A 446 -5.39 5.18 7.99
CA LEU A 446 -4.78 4.01 8.61
C LEU A 446 -4.68 2.82 7.67
N LEU A 447 -5.62 2.67 6.74
CA LEU A 447 -5.72 1.46 5.93
C LEU A 447 -4.93 1.51 4.62
N SER A 448 -4.33 2.67 4.33
CA SER A 448 -3.28 2.80 3.32
C SER A 448 -1.90 2.36 3.82
N LEU A 449 -1.76 2.04 5.12
CA LEU A 449 -0.50 1.58 5.70
C LEU A 449 -0.16 0.16 5.24
N ARG A 450 1.13 -0.09 5.04
CA ARG A 450 1.71 -1.42 4.82
C ARG A 450 2.60 -1.78 5.99
N ILE A 451 2.66 -3.06 6.35
CA ILE A 451 3.58 -3.59 7.35
C ILE A 451 4.64 -4.44 6.67
N ASP A 452 5.85 -4.42 7.22
CA ASP A 452 6.84 -5.42 6.86
C ASP A 452 6.32 -6.77 7.36
N ALA A 453 5.96 -7.65 6.43
CA ALA A 453 5.68 -9.04 6.73
C ALA A 453 6.98 -9.79 6.50
N ARG A 454 7.72 -9.99 7.59
CA ARG A 454 8.76 -11.02 7.65
C ARG A 454 8.08 -12.25 8.21
N GLU A 455 7.94 -13.28 7.38
CA GLU A 455 7.28 -14.57 7.66
C GLU A 455 5.80 -14.46 8.09
N PRO A 456 4.84 -14.92 7.27
CA PRO A 456 3.52 -15.28 7.77
C PRO A 456 3.57 -16.70 8.34
N CYS A 457 3.84 -16.84 9.64
CA CYS A 457 3.54 -18.07 10.39
C CYS A 457 2.23 -17.89 11.19
N PRO A 458 1.41 -18.95 11.34
CA PRO A 458 -0.03 -18.94 11.65
C PRO A 458 -0.49 -18.16 12.88
#